data_AF-A0A969W0F0-F1
#
_entry.id   AF-A0A969W0F0-F1
#
_cell.length_a   1.000
_cell.length_b   1.000
_cell.length_c   1.000
_cell.angle_alpha   90.00
_cell.angle_beta   90.00
_cell.angle_gamma   90.00
#
_symmetry.space_group_name_H-M   'P 1'
#
loop_
_entity.id
_entity.type
_entity.pdbx_description
1 polymer ?
#
loop_
_entity_poly.entity_id
_entity_poly.type
_entity_poly.pdbx_seq_one_letter_code
_entity_poly.pdbx_strand_id
1 'polypeptide(L)' 'MEGIRAVEGHPGDIWDDMSWIDMSAEEQELWGVLGWDEDSWEEETDPPESDDQYWDDLSSSERAAATKMGYTQDFWDEE' A
#
# COMPACT_ATOMS: atom_id res chain seq x y z
N MET A 1 -5.79 -17.57 -10.22
CA MET A 1 -5.11 -16.27 -10.13
C MET A 1 -5.89 -15.53 -9.09
N GLU A 2 -5.46 -15.67 -7.84
CA GLU A 2 -5.93 -14.79 -6.77
C GLU A 2 -5.26 -13.47 -7.09
N GLY A 3 -6.04 -12.55 -7.68
CA GLY A 3 -5.58 -11.20 -7.94
C GLY A 3 -5.83 -10.32 -6.73
N ILE A 4 -5.32 -9.08 -6.78
CA ILE A 4 -5.59 -8.05 -5.77
C ILE A 4 -7.08 -7.99 -5.43
N ARG A 5 -7.40 -7.88 -4.14
CA ARG A 5 -8.79 -7.71 -3.68
C ARG A 5 -9.45 -6.50 -4.35
N ALA A 6 -10.76 -6.58 -4.54
CA ALA A 6 -11.51 -5.41 -4.98
C ALA A 6 -11.59 -4.40 -3.84
N VAL A 7 -10.94 -3.25 -4.02
CA VAL A 7 -11.03 -2.12 -3.10
C VAL A 7 -12.22 -1.26 -3.50
N GLU A 8 -13.32 -1.38 -2.76
CA GLU A 8 -14.54 -0.59 -2.93
C GLU A 8 -14.62 0.48 -1.83
N GLY A 9 -14.13 1.69 -2.10
CA GLY A 9 -14.14 2.80 -1.15
C GLY A 9 -12.77 3.47 -1.01
N HIS A 10 -12.50 4.05 0.16
CA HIS A 10 -11.17 4.52 0.50
C HIS A 10 -10.24 3.32 0.66
N PRO A 11 -9.10 3.25 -0.05
CA PRO A 11 -8.16 2.17 0.09
C PRO A 11 -7.62 2.05 1.52
N GLY A 12 -7.26 3.16 2.19
CA GLY A 12 -6.80 3.16 3.58
C GLY A 12 -7.73 2.40 4.53
N ASP A 13 -9.05 2.62 4.45
CA ASP A 13 -10.04 1.90 5.29
C ASP A 13 -9.94 0.37 5.17
N ILE A 14 -9.51 -0.16 4.01
CA ILE A 14 -9.38 -1.60 3.79
C ILE A 14 -8.02 -2.09 4.28
N TRP A 15 -6.97 -1.35 3.96
CA TRP A 15 -5.59 -1.74 4.21
C TRP A 15 -5.23 -1.58 5.70
N ASP A 16 -5.68 -0.52 6.36
CA ASP A 16 -5.40 -0.25 7.79
C ASP A 16 -6.02 -1.29 8.73
N ASP A 17 -7.12 -1.94 8.31
CA ASP A 17 -7.77 -3.03 9.04
C ASP A 17 -7.12 -4.41 8.76
N MET A 18 -6.07 -4.46 7.92
CA MET A 18 -5.38 -5.71 7.55
C MET A 18 -4.09 -5.95 8.34
N SER A 19 -3.84 -7.21 8.66
CA SER A 19 -2.50 -7.68 9.02
C SER A 19 -1.72 -8.12 7.78
N TRP A 20 -0.39 -7.99 7.83
CA TRP A 20 0.50 -8.39 6.74
C TRP A 20 0.30 -9.84 6.31
N ILE A 21 0.06 -10.73 7.28
CA ILE A 21 -0.12 -12.16 7.04
C ILE A 21 -1.47 -12.52 6.38
N ASP A 22 -2.45 -11.61 6.44
CA ASP A 22 -3.77 -11.77 5.81
C ASP A 22 -3.78 -11.28 4.36
N MET A 23 -2.70 -10.61 3.93
CA MET A 23 -2.48 -10.20 2.55
C MET A 23 -1.98 -11.37 1.70
N SER A 24 -2.39 -11.37 0.43
CA SER A 24 -1.86 -12.30 -0.56
C SER A 24 -0.41 -11.95 -0.92
N ALA A 25 0.32 -12.92 -1.48
CA ALA A 25 1.69 -12.69 -1.93
C ALA A 25 1.80 -11.58 -2.99
N GLU A 26 0.76 -11.36 -3.80
CA GLU A 26 0.74 -10.25 -4.78
C GLU A 26 0.57 -8.90 -4.08
N GLU A 27 -0.29 -8.81 -3.06
CA GLU A 27 -0.48 -7.59 -2.26
C GLU A 27 0.78 -7.23 -1.48
N GLN A 28 1.42 -8.21 -0.84
CA GLN A 28 2.70 -8.03 -0.15
C GLN A 28 3.81 -7.57 -1.12
N GLU A 29 3.84 -8.10 -2.35
CA GLU A 29 4.81 -7.65 -3.36
C GLU A 29 4.58 -6.18 -3.75
N LEU A 30 3.33 -5.74 -3.87
CA LEU A 30 3.00 -4.34 -4.18
C LEU A 30 3.36 -3.39 -3.04
N TRP A 31 3.04 -3.75 -1.79
CA TRP A 31 3.47 -3.01 -0.61
C TRP A 31 5.00 -2.97 -0.48
N GLY A 32 5.68 -4.08 -0.82
CA GLY A 32 7.14 -4.14 -0.91
C GLY A 32 7.75 -3.19 -1.94
N VAL A 33 7.05 -2.84 -3.02
CA VAL A 33 7.51 -1.82 -3.97
C VAL A 33 7.50 -0.42 -3.35
N LEU A 34 6.57 -0.17 -2.43
CA LEU A 34 6.50 1.05 -1.61
C LEU A 34 7.49 1.02 -0.43
N GLY A 35 8.20 -0.10 -0.24
CA GLY A 35 9.17 -0.28 0.83
C GLY A 35 8.59 -0.84 2.13
N TRP A 36 7.29 -1.17 2.14
CA TRP A 36 6.67 -1.85 3.28
C TRP A 36 7.07 -3.31 3.34
N ASP A 37 7.23 -3.80 4.55
CA ASP A 37 7.45 -5.20 4.89
C ASP A 37 6.63 -5.57 6.14
N GLU A 38 6.67 -6.83 6.54
CA GLU A 38 5.94 -7.32 7.72
C GLU A 38 6.30 -6.53 8.99
N ASP A 39 7.58 -6.18 9.15
CA ASP A 39 8.07 -5.50 10.35
C ASP A 39 7.58 -4.04 10.41
N SER A 40 7.64 -3.30 9.29
CA SER A 40 7.14 -1.92 9.20
C SER A 40 5.62 -1.84 9.25
N TRP A 41 4.92 -2.81 8.64
CA TRP A 41 3.46 -2.87 8.62
C TRP A 41 2.86 -3.13 10.01
N GLU A 42 3.48 -4.03 10.78
CA GLU A 42 3.03 -4.38 12.14
C GLU A 42 3.61 -3.42 13.21
N GLU A 43 4.12 -2.26 12.80
CA GLU A 43 4.72 -1.22 13.66
C GLU A 43 5.93 -1.71 14.51
N GLU A 44 6.61 -2.78 14.09
CA GLU A 44 7.84 -3.28 14.72
C GLU A 44 9.07 -2.45 14.33
N THR A 45 9.03 -1.82 13.14
CA THR A 45 10.04 -0.86 12.64
C THR A 45 9.40 0.43 12.14
N ASP A 46 10.24 1.45 11.88
CA ASP A 46 9.77 2.69 11.26
C ASP A 46 9.14 2.41 9.87
N PRO A 47 8.10 3.16 9.48
CA PRO A 47 7.48 3.03 8.16
C PRO A 47 8.46 3.44 7.04
N PRO A 48 8.23 2.99 5.80
CA PRO A 48 9.07 3.37 4.68
C PRO A 48 8.92 4.84 4.31
N GLU A 49 9.88 5.38 3.56
CA GLU A 49 9.84 6.77 3.06
C GLU A 49 8.60 7.06 2.20
N SER A 50 7.93 6.05 1.65
CA SER A 50 6.69 6.24 0.88
C SER A 50 5.54 6.74 1.75
N ASP A 51 5.49 6.39 3.04
CA ASP A 51 4.43 6.79 3.98
C ASP A 51 4.36 8.31 4.17
N ASP A 52 5.50 9.00 4.13
CA ASP A 52 5.59 10.46 4.27
C ASP A 52 5.57 11.21 2.92
N GLN A 53 5.47 10.51 1.79
CA GLN A 53 5.55 11.11 0.46
C GLN A 53 4.17 11.37 -0.14
N TYR A 54 4.01 12.54 -0.77
CA TYR A 54 2.86 12.78 -1.65
C TYR A 54 2.96 11.89 -2.90
N TRP A 55 1.81 11.63 -3.52
CA TRP A 55 1.71 10.83 -4.73
C TRP A 55 2.62 11.31 -5.86
N ASP A 56 2.81 12.62 -5.97
CA ASP A 56 3.68 13.22 -6.99
C ASP A 56 5.18 13.00 -6.73
N ASP A 57 5.56 12.78 -5.47
CA ASP A 57 6.94 12.47 -5.06
C ASP A 57 7.27 10.97 -5.22
N LEU A 58 6.24 10.11 -5.23
CA LEU A 58 6.41 8.68 -5.53
C LEU A 58 6.99 8.42 -6.93
N SER A 59 7.86 7.42 -6.99
CA SER A 59 8.37 6.89 -8.24
C SER A 59 7.26 6.29 -9.11
N SER A 60 7.56 6.09 -10.39
CA SER A 60 6.61 5.48 -11.32
C SER A 60 6.22 4.05 -10.93
N SER A 61 7.10 3.33 -10.24
CA SER A 61 6.85 1.97 -9.77
C SER A 61 5.92 1.96 -8.56
N GLU A 62 6.17 2.84 -7.60
CA GLU A 62 5.36 3.02 -6.38
C GLU A 62 3.92 3.41 -6.73
N ARG A 63 3.73 4.42 -7.59
CA ARG A 63 2.39 4.80 -8.07
C ARG A 63 1.69 3.66 -8.80
N ALA A 64 2.42 2.89 -9.60
CA ALA A 64 1.84 1.74 -10.30
C ALA A 64 1.40 0.65 -9.32
N ALA A 65 2.13 0.44 -8.23
CA ALA A 65 1.76 -0.48 -7.17
C ALA A 65 0.54 0.03 -6.39
N ALA A 66 0.57 1.27 -5.91
CA ALA A 66 -0.54 1.92 -5.22
C ALA A 66 -1.82 1.89 -6.09
N THR A 67 -1.72 2.19 -7.38
CA THR A 67 -2.86 2.12 -8.34
C THR A 67 -3.46 0.72 -8.42
N LYS A 68 -2.64 -0.33 -8.40
CA LYS A 68 -3.13 -1.72 -8.40
C LYS A 68 -3.83 -2.08 -7.09
N MET A 69 -3.44 -1.46 -5.99
CA MET A 69 -4.05 -1.59 -4.67
C MET A 69 -5.28 -0.69 -4.49
N GLY A 70 -5.72 0.01 -5.53
CA GLY A 70 -6.92 0.85 -5.52
C GLY A 70 -6.68 2.31 -5.15
N TYR A 71 -5.44 2.70 -4.83
CA TYR A 71 -5.10 4.09 -4.57
C TYR A 71 -5.15 4.94 -5.84
N THR A 72 -5.69 6.14 -5.68
CA THR A 72 -5.53 7.25 -6.62
C THR A 72 -4.75 8.34 -5.91
N GLN A 73 -4.27 9.33 -6.68
CA GLN A 73 -3.62 10.51 -6.10
C GLN A 73 -4.49 11.17 -5.02
N ASP A 74 -5.77 11.36 -5.30
CA ASP A 74 -6.69 11.99 -4.34
C ASP A 74 -6.80 11.19 -3.04
N PHE A 75 -6.90 9.85 -3.11
CA PHE A 75 -6.95 9.03 -1.89
C PHE A 75 -5.62 9.03 -1.15
N TRP A 76 -4.51 8.82 -1.87
CA TRP A 76 -3.17 8.77 -1.28
C TRP A 76 -2.80 10.07 -0.57
N ASP A 77 -3.05 11.22 -1.19
CA ASP A 77 -2.73 12.52 -0.62
C ASP A 77 -3.74 12.95 0.48
N GLU A 78 -4.85 12.21 0.67
CA GLU A 78 -5.87 12.42 1.72
C GLU A 78 -5.70 11.50 2.95
N GLU A 79 -4.83 10.48 2.89
CA GLU A 79 -4.50 9.58 4.02
C GLU A 79 -3.87 10.35 5.21
#